data_AF-D7FYD8-F1
#
_entry.id   AF-D7FYD8-F1
#
_cell.length_a   1.000
_cell.length_b   1.000
_cell.length_c   1.000
_cell.angle_alpha   90.00
_cell.angle_beta   90.00
_cell.angle_gamma   90.00
#
_symmetry.space_group_name_H-M   'P 1'
#
loop_
_entity.id
_entity.type
_entity.pdbx_description
1 polymer ?
#
loop_
_entity_poly.entity_id
_entity_poly.type
_entity_poly.pdbx_seq_one_letter_code
_entity_poly.pdbx_strand_id
1 'polypeptide(L)'
;MSTMDLEIAAGYGECSVCFEHLCAKGASVMVDGSGQQAGFLRAERLPRRVCRHFLCQECAPTIIPRKCPVCRRDFVSTLDVPDPITDPVRWFHVVDRDQ
;
A
#
# COMPACT_ATOMS: atom_id res chain seq x y z
N MET A 1 -5.92 -17.67 -9.04
CA MET A 1 -6.06 -16.70 -10.14
C MET A 1 -5.64 -17.40 -11.42
N SER A 2 -6.41 -17.27 -12.49
CA SER A 2 -6.00 -17.79 -13.80
C SER A 2 -4.90 -16.90 -14.41
N THR A 3 -4.19 -17.41 -15.42
CA THR A 3 -3.19 -16.62 -16.17
C THR A 3 -3.81 -15.40 -16.83
N MET A 4 -5.04 -15.53 -17.32
CA MET A 4 -5.82 -14.43 -17.92
C MET A 4 -6.14 -13.32 -16.91
N ASP A 5 -6.42 -13.67 -15.65
CA ASP A 5 -6.68 -12.68 -14.59
C ASP A 5 -5.42 -11.85 -14.26
N LEU A 6 -4.24 -12.48 -14.33
CA LEU A 6 -2.96 -11.81 -14.11
C LEU A 6 -2.60 -10.88 -15.28
N GLU A 7 -2.88 -11.29 -16.52
CA GLU A 7 -2.69 -10.43 -17.71
C GLU A 7 -3.58 -9.18 -17.67
N ILE A 8 -4.83 -9.35 -17.26
CA ILE A 8 -5.75 -8.23 -17.06
C ILE A 8 -5.22 -7.33 -15.93
N ALA A 9 -4.89 -7.89 -14.76
CA ALA A 9 -4.42 -7.13 -13.60
C ALA A 9 -3.10 -6.37 -13.86
N ALA A 10 -2.20 -6.94 -14.67
CA ALA A 10 -0.94 -6.32 -15.06
C ALA A 10 -1.13 -4.94 -15.73
N GLY A 11 -2.25 -4.73 -16.42
CA GLY A 11 -2.58 -3.45 -17.06
C GLY A 11 -3.06 -2.34 -16.11
N TYR A 12 -3.36 -2.63 -14.84
CA TYR A 12 -3.98 -1.67 -13.92
C TYR A 12 -3.04 -1.06 -12.87
N GLY A 13 -1.82 -1.59 -12.69
CA GLY A 13 -0.91 -1.03 -11.69
C GLY A 13 0.51 -1.60 -11.72
N GLU A 14 1.48 -0.69 -11.83
CA GLU A 14 2.91 -0.96 -11.76
C GLU A 14 3.57 -0.17 -10.63
N CYS A 15 4.69 -0.68 -10.11
CA CYS A 15 5.49 0.06 -9.15
C CYS A 15 6.28 1.16 -9.86
N SER A 16 6.15 2.42 -9.41
CA SER A 16 6.87 3.56 -10.00
C SER A 16 8.39 3.58 -9.78
N VAL A 17 8.97 2.52 -9.21
CA VAL A 17 10.41 2.41 -8.90
C VAL A 17 11.08 1.37 -9.77
N CYS A 18 10.52 0.15 -9.81
CA CYS A 18 11.05 -0.96 -10.61
C CYS A 18 10.24 -1.26 -11.87
N PHE A 19 9.07 -0.62 -12.05
CA PHE A 19 8.14 -0.84 -13.16
C PHE A 19 7.57 -2.26 -13.26
N GLU A 20 7.71 -3.06 -12.20
CA GLU A 20 7.08 -4.38 -12.11
C GLU A 20 5.60 -4.28 -11.69
N HIS A 21 4.78 -5.21 -12.16
CA HIS A 21 3.35 -5.25 -11.85
C HIS A 21 3.09 -5.47 -10.36
N LEU A 22 2.27 -4.61 -9.76
CA LEU A 22 1.94 -4.66 -8.33
C LEU A 22 1.15 -5.92 -7.96
N CYS A 23 0.35 -6.46 -8.89
CA CYS A 23 -0.40 -7.70 -8.68
C CYS A 23 0.51 -8.93 -8.52
N ALA A 24 1.73 -8.88 -9.07
CA ALA A 24 2.71 -9.98 -8.99
C ALA A 24 3.68 -9.80 -7.81
N LYS A 25 4.07 -8.56 -7.51
CA LYS A 25 5.08 -8.24 -6.47
C LYS A 25 4.51 -7.86 -5.11
N GLY A 26 3.19 -7.81 -4.99
CA GLY A 26 2.50 -7.28 -3.81
C GLY A 26 2.61 -5.75 -3.74
N ALA A 27 1.57 -5.12 -3.20
CA ALA A 27 1.54 -3.67 -3.03
C ALA A 27 1.77 -3.28 -1.57
N SER A 28 2.37 -2.11 -1.38
CA SER A 28 2.53 -1.44 -0.10
C SER A 28 2.15 0.02 -0.21
N VAL A 29 1.71 0.58 0.90
CA VAL A 29 1.38 1.99 1.06
C VAL A 29 2.39 2.67 1.99
N MET A 30 2.60 3.96 1.77
CA MET A 30 3.42 4.78 2.65
C MET A 30 2.55 5.38 3.75
N VAL A 31 3.02 5.33 5.00
CA VAL A 31 2.27 5.76 6.18
C VAL A 31 3.06 6.73 7.05
N ASP A 32 2.34 7.54 7.81
CA ASP A 32 2.93 8.40 8.83
C ASP A 32 3.27 7.62 10.11
N GLY A 33 3.88 8.29 11.08
CA GLY A 33 4.14 7.71 12.40
C GLY A 33 2.94 7.79 13.36
N SER A 34 1.77 8.26 12.91
CA SER A 34 0.63 8.51 13.78
C SER A 34 -0.22 7.25 13.93
N GLY A 35 -0.23 6.63 15.11
CA GLY A 35 -1.18 5.55 15.39
C GLY A 35 -2.57 6.14 15.61
N GLN A 36 -3.42 6.19 14.58
CA GLN A 36 -4.80 6.64 14.72
C GLN A 36 -5.74 5.45 14.95
N GLN A 37 -6.87 5.69 15.61
CA GLN A 37 -7.91 4.68 15.77
C GLN A 37 -8.56 4.38 14.42
N ALA A 38 -8.46 3.11 14.01
CA ALA A 38 -9.04 2.64 12.76
C ALA A 38 -10.54 2.33 12.92
N GLY A 39 -11.38 3.36 12.89
CA GLY A 39 -12.83 3.21 12.73
C GLY A 39 -13.61 2.88 14.02
N PHE A 40 -14.91 2.62 13.87
CA PHE A 40 -15.91 2.49 14.95
C PHE A 40 -15.74 1.24 15.84
N LEU A 41 -14.98 0.25 15.37
CA LEU A 41 -14.66 -0.95 16.13
C LEU A 41 -13.25 -0.79 16.68
N ARG A 42 -13.07 -1.03 17.98
CA ARG A 42 -11.82 -0.86 18.75
C ARG A 42 -10.71 -1.86 18.34
N ALA A 43 -10.43 -2.01 17.06
CA ALA A 43 -9.37 -2.87 16.55
C ALA A 43 -8.20 -1.98 16.09
N GLU A 44 -7.09 -2.11 16.80
CA GLU A 44 -5.71 -1.70 16.46
C GLU A 44 -5.46 -0.23 16.01
N ARG A 45 -4.48 0.43 16.65
CA ARG A 45 -4.00 1.74 16.18
C ARG A 45 -3.11 1.54 14.96
N LEU A 46 -3.70 1.65 13.77
CA LEU A 46 -2.94 1.57 12.51
C LEU A 46 -2.45 2.95 12.08
N PRO A 47 -1.23 3.03 11.52
CA PRO A 47 -0.70 4.26 10.98
C PRO A 47 -1.48 4.71 9.73
N ARG A 48 -1.58 6.03 9.52
CA ARG A 48 -2.40 6.58 8.43
C ARG A 48 -1.59 6.65 7.14
N ARG A 49 -2.21 6.30 6.01
CA ARG A 49 -1.63 6.54 4.68
C ARG A 49 -1.31 8.01 4.50
N VAL A 50 -0.12 8.28 3.98
CA VAL A 50 0.25 9.65 3.64
C VAL A 50 -0.28 10.02 2.28
N CYS A 51 -0.39 9.12 1.29
CA CYS A 51 -0.88 9.45 -0.06
C CYS A 51 -1.52 8.24 -0.76
N ARG A 52 -2.02 8.45 -1.99
CA ARG A 52 -2.72 7.43 -2.78
C ARG A 52 -1.81 6.45 -3.54
N HIS A 53 -0.51 6.73 -3.61
CA HIS A 53 0.42 5.93 -4.43
C HIS A 53 0.83 4.64 -3.73
N PHE A 54 0.92 3.57 -4.51
CA PHE A 54 1.41 2.27 -4.09
C PHE A 54 2.82 2.05 -4.64
N LEU A 55 3.63 1.30 -3.90
CA LEU A 55 4.91 0.77 -4.33
C LEU A 55 4.92 -0.75 -4.10
N CYS A 56 5.80 -1.49 -4.76
CA CYS A 56 5.92 -2.91 -4.43
C CYS A 56 6.57 -3.10 -3.06
N GLN A 57 6.29 -4.24 -2.42
CA GLN A 57 6.80 -4.58 -1.09
C GLN A 57 8.33 -4.56 -1.01
N GLU A 58 9.01 -4.86 -2.10
CA GLU A 58 10.47 -4.84 -2.18
C GLU A 58 11.03 -3.41 -2.27
N CYS A 59 10.43 -2.52 -3.06
CA CYS A 59 10.95 -1.16 -3.28
C CYS A 59 10.52 -0.16 -2.21
N ALA A 60 9.32 -0.30 -1.63
CA ALA A 60 8.80 0.63 -0.63
C ALA A 60 9.77 0.87 0.57
N PRO A 61 10.34 -0.17 1.20
CA PRO A 61 11.22 0.01 2.36
C PRO A 61 12.59 0.62 2.00
N THR A 62 13.03 0.57 0.73
CA THR A 62 14.37 1.03 0.30
C THR A 62 14.44 2.52 -0.05
N ILE A 63 13.31 3.22 -0.05
CA ILE A 63 13.24 4.63 -0.42
C ILE A 63 13.93 5.53 0.62
N ILE A 64 14.97 6.24 0.16
CA ILE A 64 15.74 7.23 0.92
C ILE A 64 15.98 8.46 0.03
N PRO A 65 15.68 9.69 0.50
CA PRO A 65 14.99 10.02 1.76
C PRO A 65 13.55 9.49 1.76
N ARG A 66 12.91 9.39 2.93
CA ARG A 66 11.54 8.88 3.11
C ARG A 66 10.47 9.82 2.52
N LYS A 67 10.47 9.96 1.19
CA LYS A 67 9.55 10.75 0.38
C LYS A 67 8.96 9.89 -0.72
N CYS A 68 7.65 10.01 -0.94
CA CYS A 68 6.98 9.31 -2.03
C CYS A 68 7.65 9.65 -3.38
N PRO A 69 8.07 8.67 -4.20
CA PRO A 69 8.69 8.92 -5.51
C PRO A 69 7.78 9.67 -6.49
N VAL A 70 6.45 9.60 -6.30
CA VAL A 70 5.47 10.19 -7.20
C VAL A 70 5.09 11.61 -6.78
N CYS A 71 4.62 11.79 -5.53
CA CYS A 71 4.12 13.09 -5.06
C CYS A 71 5.02 13.79 -4.02
N ARG A 72 6.17 13.20 -3.69
CA ARG A 72 7.19 13.75 -2.76
C ARG A 72 6.74 14.01 -1.32
N ARG A 73 5.55 13.55 -0.93
CA ARG A 73 5.04 13.63 0.44
C ARG A 73 5.94 12.80 1.37
N ASP A 74 6.28 13.35 2.52
CA ASP A 74 7.06 12.66 3.55
C ASP A 74 6.27 11.51 4.17
N PHE A 75 6.98 10.44 4.51
CA PHE A 75 6.43 9.28 5.22
C PHE A 75 7.43 8.76 6.25
N VAL A 76 6.97 7.92 7.17
CA VAL A 76 7.80 7.35 8.24
C VAL A 76 8.10 5.87 7.99
N SER A 77 7.07 5.13 7.58
CA SER A 77 7.18 3.69 7.30
C SER A 77 6.24 3.27 6.18
N THR A 78 6.22 1.97 5.90
CA THR A 78 5.37 1.36 4.87
C THR A 78 4.52 0.26 5.49
N LEU A 79 3.33 0.05 4.95
CA LEU A 79 2.48 -1.10 5.26
C LEU A 79 2.15 -1.87 4.00
N ASP A 80 2.21 -3.19 4.08
CA ASP A 80 1.79 -4.05 2.99
C ASP A 80 0.26 -4.09 2.91
N VAL A 81 -0.24 -4.09 1.68
CA VAL A 81 -1.66 -4.26 1.39
C VAL A 81 -2.00 -5.74 1.59
N PRO A 82 -2.90 -6.08 2.53
CA PRO A 82 -3.33 -7.46 2.76
C PRO A 82 -4.09 -8.02 1.55
N ASP A 83 -4.34 -9.33 1.53
CA ASP A 83 -5.30 -9.89 0.59
C ASP A 83 -6.72 -9.67 1.13
N PRO A 84 -7.62 -8.98 0.39
CA PRO A 84 -8.99 -8.72 0.84
C PRO A 84 -9.83 -9.99 1.04
N ILE A 85 -9.44 -11.14 0.46
CA ILE A 85 -10.14 -12.42 0.66
C ILE A 85 -9.79 -13.02 2.02
N THR A 86 -8.53 -12.91 2.45
CA THR A 86 -8.03 -13.57 3.67
C THR A 86 -8.04 -12.66 4.89
N ASP A 87 -7.85 -11.35 4.69
CA ASP A 87 -7.87 -10.32 5.75
C ASP A 87 -8.59 -9.04 5.28
N PRO A 88 -9.92 -9.10 5.09
CA PRO A 88 -10.72 -7.97 4.59
C PRO A 88 -10.71 -6.77 5.53
N VAL A 89 -10.66 -7.01 6.85
CA VAL A 89 -10.69 -5.94 7.86
C VAL A 89 -9.42 -5.12 7.79
N ARG A 90 -8.26 -5.77 7.80
CA ARG A 90 -6.99 -5.07 7.68
C ARG A 90 -6.83 -4.46 6.30
N TRP A 91 -7.29 -5.14 5.24
CA TRP A 91 -7.30 -4.55 3.90
C TRP A 91 -8.05 -3.22 3.91
N PHE A 92 -9.27 -3.21 4.44
CA PHE A 92 -10.06 -1.99 4.54
C PHE A 92 -9.31 -0.90 5.30
N HIS A 93 -8.73 -1.21 6.46
CA HIS A 93 -7.97 -0.21 7.22
C HIS A 93 -6.73 0.33 6.49
N VAL A 94 -6.07 -0.51 5.71
CA VAL A 94 -4.90 -0.11 4.91
C VAL A 94 -5.35 0.73 3.72
N VAL A 95 -6.37 0.33 2.95
CA VAL A 95 -6.68 0.95 1.65
C VAL A 95 -7.74 2.06 1.72
N ASP A 96 -8.71 1.99 2.64
CA ASP A 96 -9.92 2.85 2.67
C ASP A 96 -9.65 4.33 3.00
N ARG A 97 -8.47 4.68 3.50
CA ARG A 97 -8.16 6.06 3.94
C ARG A 97 -7.26 6.79 2.95
N ASP A 98 -7.88 7.45 1.98
CA ASP A 98 -7.21 8.44 1.13
C ASP A 98 -7.09 9.79 1.88
N GLN A 99 -5.91 10.44 1.81
CA GLN A 99 -5.73 11.87 2.08
C GLN A 99 -5.43 12.63 0.79
#